data_AF-A0A318ZJ03-F1
#
_entry.id   AF-A0A318ZJ03-F1
#
_cell.length_a   1.000
_cell.length_b   1.000
_cell.length_c   1.000
_cell.angle_alpha   90.00
_cell.angle_beta   90.00
_cell.angle_gamma   90.00
#
_symmetry.space_group_name_H-M   'P 1'
#
loop_
_entity.id
_entity.type
_entity.pdbx_description
1 polymer ?
#
loop_
_entity_poly.entity_id
_entity_poly.type
_entity_poly.pdbx_seq_one_letter_code
_entity_poly.pdbx_strand_id
1 'polypeptide(L)'
;MSQTVGKTRLAYSRAWHYVDVGSDGRTLGRLASSIALVLMGKNKPIYDPSTDCGDYVVAVGCHDLRTTGKKRQQKKYYTHTTRPGSLKSMTMDMMFEKWGGGEVLRRAVRGMLPKNRLRDKRLARLKTFEGLNHPYKQNIIKVGGESSVIGNLPEVQQAFQTAKAAAAAETWDETIFFSALSLFLIAPSPPPPFPRIPSDCVFFPRIGGSSKCFDFSYLSFRS
;
A
#
# COMPACT_ATOMS: atom_id res chain seq x y z
N MET A 1 -39.37 -14.14 -4.90
CA MET A 1 -39.57 -13.01 -5.82
C MET A 1 -39.60 -11.65 -5.10
N SER A 2 -40.13 -11.52 -3.87
CA SER A 2 -40.26 -10.21 -3.18
C SER A 2 -38.96 -9.37 -3.13
N GLN A 3 -37.82 -9.97 -2.76
CA GLN A 3 -36.54 -9.25 -2.57
C GLN A 3 -35.96 -8.58 -3.84
N THR A 4 -36.37 -9.00 -5.04
CA THR A 4 -35.84 -8.48 -6.31
C THR A 4 -36.78 -7.45 -6.96
N VAL A 5 -38.00 -7.30 -6.47
CA VAL A 5 -39.02 -6.40 -7.02
C VAL A 5 -38.87 -5.03 -6.35
N GLY A 6 -38.43 -4.02 -7.12
CA GLY A 6 -38.24 -2.66 -6.61
C GLY A 6 -37.44 -1.75 -7.53
N LYS A 7 -37.04 -0.58 -7.03
CA LYS A 7 -36.23 0.41 -7.78
C LYS A 7 -34.76 -0.02 -7.81
N THR A 8 -34.33 -0.70 -8.87
CA THR A 8 -32.97 -1.25 -9.02
C THR A 8 -31.94 -0.29 -9.62
N ARG A 9 -32.33 0.93 -10.02
CA ARG A 9 -31.49 1.88 -10.76
C ARG A 9 -30.16 2.19 -10.05
N LEU A 10 -30.19 2.37 -8.73
CA LEU A 10 -28.98 2.67 -7.94
C LEU A 10 -28.04 1.47 -7.87
N ALA A 11 -28.57 0.26 -7.78
CA ALA A 11 -27.75 -0.95 -7.70
C ALA A 11 -26.93 -1.17 -8.99
N TYR A 12 -27.54 -0.91 -10.17
CA TYR A 12 -26.85 -0.99 -11.47
C TYR A 12 -26.04 0.26 -11.84
N SER A 13 -26.10 1.32 -11.02
CA SER A 13 -25.29 2.51 -11.25
C SER A 13 -23.79 2.18 -11.17
N ARG A 14 -22.98 2.89 -11.95
CA ARG A 14 -21.54 2.67 -12.04
C ARG A 14 -20.81 3.68 -11.20
N ALA A 15 -20.22 3.18 -10.13
CA ALA A 15 -19.49 3.99 -9.17
C ALA A 15 -18.05 4.19 -9.67
N TRP A 16 -17.39 5.27 -9.25
CA TRP A 16 -15.98 5.55 -9.56
C TRP A 16 -15.12 5.39 -8.31
N HIS A 17 -14.29 4.36 -8.30
CA HIS A 17 -13.35 4.07 -7.22
C HIS A 17 -11.99 4.69 -7.51
N TYR A 18 -11.36 5.24 -6.47
CA TYR A 18 -10.01 5.81 -6.53
C TYR A 18 -9.03 4.88 -5.81
N VAL A 19 -7.88 4.63 -6.42
CA VAL A 19 -6.81 3.79 -5.88
C VAL A 19 -5.47 4.49 -6.09
N ASP A 20 -4.76 4.74 -5.00
CA ASP A 20 -3.40 5.25 -5.03
C ASP A 20 -2.40 4.10 -4.88
N VAL A 21 -1.75 3.77 -5.99
CA VAL A 21 -0.86 2.62 -6.11
C VAL A 21 0.45 2.82 -5.35
N GLY A 22 0.92 4.07 -5.19
CA GLY A 22 2.17 4.37 -4.49
C GLY A 22 2.05 4.19 -2.98
N SER A 23 0.91 4.61 -2.43
CA SER A 23 0.59 4.47 -0.99
C SER A 23 0.13 3.06 -0.62
N ASP A 24 -0.33 2.27 -1.59
CA ASP A 24 -0.79 0.90 -1.35
C ASP A 24 0.36 -0.07 -1.09
N GLY A 25 0.36 -0.69 0.10
CA GLY A 25 1.34 -1.72 0.46
C GLY A 25 1.23 -3.04 -0.32
N ARG A 26 0.20 -3.20 -1.17
CA ARG A 26 -0.09 -4.45 -1.89
C ARG A 26 0.85 -4.65 -3.08
N THR A 27 1.19 -5.91 -3.36
CA THR A 27 1.97 -6.24 -4.55
C THR A 27 1.12 -6.15 -5.82
N LEU A 28 1.76 -5.89 -6.96
CA LEU A 28 1.12 -5.74 -8.27
C LEU A 28 0.04 -6.79 -8.58
N GLY A 29 0.31 -8.07 -8.29
CA GLY A 29 -0.65 -9.15 -8.55
C GLY A 29 -1.87 -9.12 -7.63
N ARG A 30 -1.67 -8.84 -6.33
CA ARG A 30 -2.75 -8.75 -5.34
C ARG A 30 -3.64 -7.54 -5.63
N LEU A 31 -3.01 -6.41 -5.95
CA LEU A 31 -3.70 -5.19 -6.37
C LEU A 31 -4.55 -5.44 -7.63
N ALA A 32 -3.96 -6.04 -8.66
CA ALA A 32 -4.67 -6.35 -9.90
C ALA A 32 -5.87 -7.30 -9.69
N SER A 33 -5.75 -8.26 -8.78
CA SER A 33 -6.85 -9.17 -8.41
C SER A 33 -8.01 -8.41 -7.76
N SER A 34 -7.73 -7.53 -6.79
CA SER A 34 -8.75 -6.69 -6.15
C SER A 34 -9.44 -5.78 -7.17
N ILE A 35 -8.68 -5.13 -8.06
CA ILE A 35 -9.22 -4.28 -9.12
C ILE A 35 -10.13 -5.10 -10.05
N ALA A 36 -9.73 -6.32 -10.44
CA ALA A 36 -10.54 -7.16 -11.31
C ALA A 36 -11.90 -7.53 -10.70
N LEU A 37 -11.98 -7.74 -9.38
CA LEU A 37 -13.25 -8.01 -8.68
C LEU A 37 -14.22 -6.82 -8.80
N VAL A 38 -13.71 -5.60 -8.62
CA VAL A 38 -14.47 -4.36 -8.75
C VAL A 38 -14.93 -4.13 -10.19
N LEU A 39 -14.05 -4.36 -11.17
CA LEU A 39 -14.38 -4.24 -12.59
C LEU A 39 -15.41 -5.29 -13.06
N MET A 40 -15.47 -6.45 -12.42
CA MET A 40 -16.51 -7.44 -12.67
C MET A 40 -17.84 -7.09 -12.00
N GLY A 41 -17.83 -6.29 -10.93
CA GLY A 41 -19.01 -5.99 -10.12
C GLY A 41 -19.30 -7.03 -9.04
N LYS A 42 -18.36 -7.94 -8.75
CA LYS A 42 -18.53 -8.99 -7.71
C LYS A 42 -18.63 -8.44 -6.28
N ASN A 43 -18.29 -7.17 -6.10
CA ASN A 43 -18.50 -6.41 -4.88
C ASN A 43 -19.99 -6.12 -4.61
N LYS A 44 -20.85 -6.15 -5.64
CA LYS A 44 -22.28 -5.88 -5.51
C LYS A 44 -23.05 -7.19 -5.32
N PRO A 45 -24.03 -7.24 -4.39
CA PRO A 45 -24.84 -8.44 -4.17
C PRO A 45 -25.76 -8.78 -5.34
N ILE A 46 -25.97 -7.82 -6.26
CA ILE A 46 -26.76 -8.00 -7.50
C ILE A 46 -25.94 -8.59 -8.66
N TYR A 47 -24.71 -9.07 -8.40
CA TYR A 47 -23.83 -9.56 -9.44
C TYR A 47 -24.44 -10.76 -10.18
N ASP A 48 -24.50 -10.64 -11.50
CA ASP A 48 -24.89 -11.70 -12.41
C ASP A 48 -23.82 -11.84 -13.50
N PRO A 49 -23.35 -13.05 -13.84
CA PRO A 49 -22.29 -13.23 -14.83
C PRO A 49 -22.66 -12.81 -16.25
N SER A 50 -23.95 -12.81 -16.61
CA SER A 50 -24.43 -12.37 -17.93
C SER A 50 -24.48 -10.85 -18.04
N THR A 51 -24.76 -10.17 -16.94
CA THR A 51 -24.93 -8.72 -16.88
C THR A 51 -23.64 -7.99 -16.48
N ASP A 52 -23.37 -6.86 -17.12
CA ASP A 52 -22.15 -6.08 -16.87
C ASP A 52 -22.39 -4.92 -15.88
N CYS A 53 -22.34 -5.24 -14.58
CA CYS A 53 -22.62 -4.36 -13.44
C CYS A 53 -21.38 -3.78 -12.74
N GLY A 54 -20.20 -3.95 -13.33
CA GLY A 54 -18.93 -3.51 -12.75
C GLY A 54 -18.70 -1.99 -12.77
N ASP A 55 -17.85 -1.53 -11.85
CA ASP A 55 -17.58 -0.12 -11.59
C ASP A 55 -16.35 0.41 -12.35
N TYR A 56 -16.12 1.72 -12.29
CA TYR A 56 -14.90 2.36 -12.76
C TYR A 56 -13.83 2.36 -11.68
N VAL A 57 -12.58 2.19 -12.09
CA VAL A 57 -11.42 2.25 -11.19
C VAL A 57 -10.40 3.20 -11.79
N VAL A 58 -10.03 4.22 -11.02
CA VAL A 58 -8.97 5.17 -11.34
C VAL A 58 -7.77 4.81 -10.46
N ALA A 59 -6.75 4.21 -11.08
CA ALA A 59 -5.48 3.87 -10.47
C ALA A 59 -4.45 4.97 -10.81
N VAL A 60 -3.83 5.49 -9.77
CA VAL A 60 -2.94 6.66 -9.82
C VAL A 60 -1.60 6.29 -9.19
N GLY A 61 -0.50 6.93 -9.58
CA GLY A 61 0.81 6.59 -9.01
C GLY A 61 1.39 5.27 -9.55
N CYS A 62 1.05 4.89 -10.79
CA CYS A 62 1.46 3.59 -11.34
C CYS A 62 2.98 3.46 -11.56
N HIS A 63 3.75 4.55 -11.50
CA HIS A 63 5.21 4.51 -11.63
C HIS A 63 5.86 3.74 -10.46
N ASP A 64 5.28 3.84 -9.26
CA ASP A 64 5.78 3.25 -8.01
C ASP A 64 5.13 1.88 -7.69
N LEU A 65 4.90 1.08 -8.72
CA LEU A 65 4.31 -0.24 -8.56
C LEU A 65 5.22 -1.18 -7.76
N ARG A 66 4.71 -1.65 -6.61
CA ARG A 66 5.43 -2.60 -5.76
C ARG A 66 5.49 -4.00 -6.40
N THR A 67 6.70 -4.40 -6.79
CA THR A 67 7.02 -5.74 -7.29
C THR A 67 7.96 -6.46 -6.34
N THR A 68 7.75 -7.76 -6.13
CA THR A 68 8.62 -8.56 -5.24
C THR A 68 9.84 -9.13 -5.96
N GLY A 69 10.97 -9.21 -5.26
CA GLY A 69 12.22 -9.80 -5.78
C GLY A 69 12.76 -9.07 -7.01
N LYS A 70 13.48 -9.81 -7.87
CA LYS A 70 14.13 -9.27 -9.09
C LYS A 70 13.19 -9.25 -10.32
N LYS A 71 11.88 -9.18 -10.11
CA LYS A 71 10.88 -9.30 -11.19
C LYS A 71 10.91 -8.14 -12.19
N ARG A 72 11.33 -6.95 -11.76
CA ARG A 72 11.49 -5.78 -12.64
C ARG A 72 12.42 -6.08 -13.83
N GLN A 73 13.53 -6.75 -13.56
CA GLN A 73 14.54 -7.09 -14.57
C GLN A 73 14.24 -8.44 -15.25
N GLN A 74 13.82 -9.44 -14.48
CA GLN A 74 13.74 -10.82 -14.96
C GLN A 74 12.43 -11.16 -15.68
N LYS A 75 11.32 -10.48 -15.35
CA LYS A 75 10.02 -10.83 -15.94
C LYS A 75 9.96 -10.34 -17.39
N LYS A 76 9.88 -11.30 -18.31
CA LYS A 76 9.72 -11.04 -19.75
C LYS A 76 8.25 -11.11 -20.16
N TYR A 77 7.84 -10.16 -20.97
CA TYR A 77 6.56 -10.11 -21.64
C TYR A 77 6.74 -10.49 -23.10
N TYR A 78 5.94 -11.44 -23.58
CA TYR A 78 6.00 -11.94 -24.95
C TYR A 78 4.84 -11.43 -25.81
N THR A 79 5.09 -11.24 -27.09
CA THR A 79 4.07 -10.94 -28.10
C THR A 79 4.51 -11.57 -29.41
N HIS A 80 3.55 -12.17 -30.14
CA HIS A 80 3.82 -12.88 -31.38
C HIS A 80 2.80 -12.45 -32.44
N THR A 81 3.24 -12.32 -33.69
CA THR A 81 2.40 -11.89 -34.83
C THR A 81 2.00 -13.04 -35.76
N THR A 82 2.00 -14.28 -35.24
CA THR A 82 1.67 -15.54 -35.95
C THR A 82 2.69 -15.95 -37.03
N ARG A 83 3.46 -15.00 -37.60
CA ARG A 83 4.59 -15.29 -38.52
C ARG A 83 5.74 -16.01 -37.79
N PRO A 84 6.28 -17.12 -38.33
CA PRO A 84 7.43 -17.80 -37.73
C PRO A 84 8.62 -16.85 -37.55
N GLY A 85 9.31 -16.94 -36.41
CA GLY A 85 10.43 -16.07 -36.04
C GLY A 85 10.06 -14.68 -35.50
N SER A 86 8.77 -14.30 -35.45
CA SER A 86 8.32 -12.97 -35.03
C SER A 86 8.08 -12.81 -33.51
N LEU A 87 8.81 -13.55 -32.67
CA LEU A 87 8.67 -13.47 -31.22
C LEU A 87 9.33 -12.18 -30.69
N LYS A 88 8.52 -11.27 -30.16
CA LYS A 88 8.99 -10.08 -29.46
C LYS A 88 8.97 -10.34 -27.96
N SER A 89 10.11 -10.12 -27.30
CA SER A 89 10.22 -10.19 -25.85
C SER A 89 10.70 -8.85 -25.30
N MET A 90 10.11 -8.42 -24.18
CA MET A 90 10.51 -7.20 -23.48
C MET A 90 10.55 -7.47 -21.99
N THR A 91 11.55 -6.97 -21.29
CA THR A 91 11.59 -7.01 -19.82
C THR A 91 10.56 -6.05 -19.23
N MET A 92 10.23 -6.21 -17.95
CA MET A 92 9.33 -5.30 -17.26
C MET A 92 9.93 -3.89 -17.18
N ASP A 93 11.22 -3.74 -16.91
CA ASP A 93 11.89 -2.43 -16.92
C ASP A 93 11.73 -1.69 -18.26
N MET A 94 12.00 -2.35 -19.38
CA MET A 94 11.78 -1.77 -20.72
C MET A 94 10.31 -1.40 -20.99
N MET A 95 9.37 -2.09 -20.35
CA MET A 95 7.94 -1.77 -20.45
C MET A 95 7.59 -0.49 -19.69
N PHE A 96 8.18 -0.29 -18.50
CA PHE A 96 8.03 0.95 -17.75
C PHE A 96 8.60 2.14 -18.51
N GLU A 97 9.77 2.00 -19.14
CA GLU A 97 10.40 3.06 -19.93
C GLU A 97 9.56 3.45 -21.15
N LYS A 98 9.01 2.46 -21.87
CA LYS A 98 8.30 2.71 -23.13
C LYS A 98 6.86 3.19 -22.96
N TRP A 99 6.13 2.64 -22.00
CA TRP A 99 4.68 2.86 -21.85
C TRP A 99 4.25 3.27 -20.43
N GLY A 100 5.13 3.16 -19.43
CA GLY A 100 4.81 3.41 -18.04
C GLY A 100 4.25 2.19 -17.29
N GLY A 101 4.12 2.34 -15.96
CA GLY A 101 3.59 1.30 -15.08
C GLY A 101 2.09 1.03 -15.27
N GLY A 102 1.34 1.97 -15.83
CA GLY A 102 -0.08 1.83 -16.12
C GLY A 102 -0.37 0.68 -17.08
N GLU A 103 0.47 0.48 -18.11
CA GLU A 103 0.30 -0.64 -19.06
C GLU A 103 0.64 -2.00 -18.41
N VAL A 104 1.62 -2.01 -17.49
CA VAL A 104 1.96 -3.21 -16.70
C VAL A 104 0.77 -3.63 -15.84
N LEU A 105 0.12 -2.67 -15.17
CA LEU A 105 -1.08 -2.91 -14.38
C LEU A 105 -2.25 -3.35 -15.26
N ARG A 106 -2.47 -2.69 -16.40
CA ARG A 106 -3.52 -3.05 -17.36
C ARG A 106 -3.36 -4.48 -17.87
N ARG A 107 -2.14 -4.91 -18.20
CA ARG A 107 -1.85 -6.29 -18.62
C ARG A 107 -2.10 -7.30 -17.52
N ALA A 108 -1.74 -6.98 -16.27
CA ALA A 108 -2.03 -7.84 -15.13
C ALA A 108 -3.53 -8.00 -14.91
N VAL A 109 -4.30 -6.90 -14.90
CA VAL A 109 -5.76 -6.92 -14.74
C VAL A 109 -6.45 -7.63 -15.90
N ARG A 110 -5.99 -7.42 -17.14
CA ARG A 110 -6.52 -8.13 -18.32
C ARG A 110 -6.41 -9.65 -18.18
N GLY A 111 -5.35 -10.15 -17.56
CA GLY A 111 -5.15 -11.57 -17.28
C GLY A 111 -6.10 -12.12 -16.21
N MET A 112 -6.57 -11.28 -15.28
CA MET A 112 -7.48 -11.67 -14.19
C MET A 112 -8.96 -11.64 -14.59
N LEU A 113 -9.30 -11.01 -15.72
CA LEU A 113 -10.68 -10.93 -16.21
C LEU A 113 -11.07 -12.21 -16.99
N PRO A 114 -12.34 -12.65 -16.92
CA PRO A 114 -12.82 -13.78 -17.71
C PRO A 114 -12.70 -13.49 -19.20
N LYS A 115 -12.26 -14.49 -19.97
CA LYS A 115 -12.02 -14.38 -21.41
C LYS A 115 -13.36 -14.45 -22.17
N ASN A 116 -14.06 -13.31 -22.25
CA ASN A 116 -15.33 -13.17 -22.95
C ASN A 116 -15.41 -11.82 -23.70
N ARG A 117 -16.55 -11.57 -24.38
CA ARG A 117 -16.82 -10.30 -25.11
C ARG A 117 -16.89 -9.07 -24.19
N LEU A 118 -17.14 -9.26 -22.89
CA LEU A 118 -17.20 -8.19 -21.90
C LEU A 118 -15.82 -7.79 -21.37
N ARG A 119 -14.79 -8.61 -21.60
CA ARG A 119 -13.44 -8.37 -21.09
C ARG A 119 -12.91 -7.00 -21.48
N ASP A 120 -13.03 -6.65 -22.76
CA ASP A 120 -12.45 -5.41 -23.28
C ASP A 120 -13.26 -4.19 -22.81
N LYS A 121 -14.58 -4.32 -22.63
CA LYS A 121 -15.44 -3.30 -22.02
C LYS A 121 -15.09 -3.05 -20.54
N ARG A 122 -14.84 -4.11 -19.77
CA ARG A 122 -14.42 -4.03 -18.37
C ARG A 122 -13.02 -3.42 -18.25
N LEU A 123 -12.10 -3.83 -19.13
CA LEU A 123 -10.74 -3.29 -19.15
C LEU A 123 -10.73 -1.79 -19.48
N ALA A 124 -11.60 -1.33 -20.38
CA ALA A 124 -11.71 0.08 -20.74
C ALA A 124 -12.17 0.99 -19.57
N ARG A 125 -12.79 0.42 -18.52
CA ARG A 125 -13.18 1.14 -17.30
C ARG A 125 -12.01 1.40 -16.35
N LEU A 126 -10.94 0.61 -16.46
CA LEU A 126 -9.73 0.84 -15.71
C LEU A 126 -8.99 2.04 -16.32
N LYS A 127 -8.85 3.10 -15.55
CA LYS A 127 -8.08 4.30 -15.90
C LYS A 127 -6.80 4.28 -15.08
N THR A 128 -5.66 4.29 -15.76
CA THR A 128 -4.33 4.20 -15.14
C THR A 128 -3.55 5.47 -15.43
N PHE A 129 -2.93 6.03 -14.41
CA PHE A 129 -2.09 7.23 -14.51
C PHE A 129 -0.75 7.00 -13.80
N GLU A 130 0.32 7.52 -14.38
CA GLU A 130 1.67 7.43 -13.79
C GLU A 130 1.80 8.33 -12.56
N GLY A 131 1.39 9.61 -12.68
CA GLY A 131 1.42 10.59 -11.60
C GLY A 131 0.08 10.76 -10.89
N LEU A 132 0.04 11.70 -9.93
CA LEU A 132 -1.14 12.00 -9.11
C LEU A 132 -2.25 12.80 -9.83
N ASN A 133 -1.91 13.41 -10.97
CA ASN A 133 -2.85 14.24 -11.73
C ASN A 133 -3.70 13.40 -12.69
N HIS A 134 -5.02 13.54 -12.58
CA HIS A 134 -5.99 12.88 -13.45
C HIS A 134 -7.21 13.79 -13.72
N PRO A 135 -7.91 13.63 -14.86
CA PRO A 135 -9.08 14.43 -15.21
C PRO A 135 -10.35 14.05 -14.43
N TYR A 136 -10.40 12.86 -13.84
CA TYR A 136 -11.62 12.29 -13.24
C TYR A 136 -11.90 12.70 -11.78
N LYS A 137 -11.31 13.81 -11.31
CA LYS A 137 -11.42 14.25 -9.90
C LYS A 137 -12.86 14.50 -9.44
N GLN A 138 -13.72 14.95 -10.33
CA GLN A 138 -15.12 15.26 -10.03
C GLN A 138 -16.02 14.03 -9.97
N ASN A 139 -15.65 12.96 -10.68
CA ASN A 139 -16.50 11.78 -10.88
C ASN A 139 -16.36 10.76 -9.75
N ILE A 140 -15.27 10.82 -8.98
CA ILE A 140 -15.00 9.92 -7.86
C ILE A 140 -16.12 10.02 -6.84
N ILE A 141 -16.54 8.87 -6.30
CA ILE A 141 -17.61 8.80 -5.31
C ILE A 141 -17.19 9.61 -4.07
N LYS A 142 -18.05 10.53 -3.66
CA LYS A 142 -17.92 11.28 -2.41
C LYS A 142 -19.07 10.88 -1.50
N VAL A 143 -18.77 10.56 -0.26
CA VAL A 143 -19.80 10.25 0.75
C VAL A 143 -19.78 11.41 1.74
N GLY A 144 -20.91 12.09 1.93
CA GLY A 144 -21.00 13.23 2.86
C GLY A 144 -20.26 14.51 2.44
N GLY A 145 -19.89 14.65 1.15
CA GLY A 145 -19.16 15.82 0.64
C GLY A 145 -17.63 15.68 0.72
N GLU A 146 -17.14 14.71 1.47
CA GLU A 146 -15.72 14.37 1.52
C GLU A 146 -15.38 13.29 0.48
N SER A 147 -14.27 13.49 -0.22
CA SER A 147 -13.67 12.44 -1.03
C SER A 147 -13.15 11.35 -0.09
N SER A 148 -13.41 10.08 -0.39
CA SER A 148 -12.94 8.87 0.32
C SER A 148 -11.41 8.66 0.28
N VAL A 149 -10.64 9.75 0.21
CA VAL A 149 -9.19 9.77 0.36
C VAL A 149 -8.93 9.98 1.85
N ILE A 150 -8.52 8.91 2.54
CA ILE A 150 -8.12 8.95 3.96
C ILE A 150 -7.07 10.04 4.21
N GLY A 151 -6.26 10.39 3.19
CA GLY A 151 -5.27 11.47 3.24
C GLY A 151 -5.82 12.91 3.27
N ASN A 152 -7.13 13.13 3.08
CA ASN A 152 -7.75 14.45 3.19
C ASN A 152 -8.45 14.70 4.53
N LEU A 153 -8.45 13.71 5.45
CA LEU A 153 -8.82 14.03 6.83
C LEU A 153 -7.80 15.02 7.39
N PRO A 154 -8.25 16.12 8.02
CA PRO A 154 -7.36 17.13 8.56
C PRO A 154 -6.36 16.54 9.56
N GLU A 155 -6.75 15.49 10.27
CA GLU A 155 -5.92 14.73 11.21
C GLU A 155 -4.70 14.06 10.53
N VAL A 156 -4.92 13.44 9.37
CA VAL A 156 -3.86 12.74 8.63
C VAL A 156 -2.89 13.75 8.01
N GLN A 157 -3.39 14.88 7.52
CA GLN A 157 -2.56 15.97 6.98
C GLN A 157 -1.70 16.61 8.08
N GLN A 158 -2.27 16.82 9.27
CA GLN A 158 -1.52 17.30 10.44
C GLN A 158 -0.42 16.31 10.83
N ALA A 159 -0.69 15.00 10.81
CA ALA A 159 0.33 13.97 11.09
C ALA A 159 1.47 13.96 10.05
N PHE A 160 1.18 14.15 8.77
CA PHE A 160 2.22 14.29 7.74
C PHE A 160 3.01 15.59 7.86
N GLN A 161 2.36 16.70 8.25
CA GLN A 161 3.03 17.98 8.49
C GLN A 161 3.95 17.92 9.71
N THR A 162 3.52 17.28 10.81
CA THR A 162 4.37 17.08 11.99
C THR A 162 5.52 16.14 11.68
N ALA A 163 5.30 15.03 10.95
CA ALA A 163 6.37 14.13 10.54
C ALA A 163 7.39 14.81 9.61
N LYS A 164 6.92 15.65 8.67
CA LYS A 164 7.79 16.42 7.77
C LYS A 164 8.53 17.53 8.51
N ALA A 165 7.88 18.20 9.47
CA ALA A 165 8.51 19.23 10.31
C ALA A 165 9.55 18.61 11.27
N ALA A 166 9.27 17.44 11.85
CA ALA A 166 10.23 16.69 12.67
C ALA A 166 11.45 16.26 11.84
N ALA A 167 11.24 15.71 10.64
CA ALA A 167 12.32 15.36 9.73
C ALA A 167 13.12 16.58 9.24
N ALA A 168 12.49 17.76 9.13
CA ALA A 168 13.19 18.99 8.80
C ALA A 168 14.01 19.54 9.99
N ALA A 169 13.54 19.39 11.23
CA ALA A 169 14.23 19.85 12.43
C ALA A 169 15.57 19.11 12.67
N GLU A 170 15.63 17.81 12.36
CA GLU A 170 16.85 17.01 12.48
C GLU A 170 18.00 17.46 11.53
N THR A 171 17.69 18.26 10.50
CA THR A 171 18.71 18.78 9.56
C THR A 171 19.38 20.08 10.00
N TRP A 172 18.94 20.72 11.09
CA TRP A 172 19.52 21.99 11.58
C TRP A 172 20.57 21.81 12.69
N ASP A 173 20.70 20.60 13.26
CA ASP A 173 21.64 20.33 14.36
C ASP A 173 23.11 20.19 13.92
N GLU A 174 23.43 19.89 12.65
CA GLU A 174 24.82 19.86 12.19
C GLU A 174 25.43 21.27 11.98
N THR A 175 24.60 22.28 11.72
CA THR A 175 25.05 23.68 11.60
C THR A 175 25.32 24.35 12.95
N ILE A 176 24.65 23.91 14.02
CA ILE A 176 24.85 24.46 15.37
C ILE A 176 26.07 23.81 16.06
N PHE A 177 26.36 22.55 15.77
CA PHE A 177 27.52 21.83 16.35
C PHE A 177 28.88 22.36 15.85
N PHE A 178 28.99 22.82 14.60
CA PHE A 178 30.22 23.39 14.06
C PHE A 178 30.56 24.80 14.55
N SER A 179 29.56 25.56 15.03
CA SER A 179 29.79 26.92 15.57
C SER A 179 30.23 26.91 17.05
N ALA A 180 29.81 25.90 17.83
CA ALA A 180 30.13 25.78 19.25
C ALA A 180 31.54 25.22 19.56
N LEU A 181 32.22 24.63 18.57
CA LEU A 181 33.56 24.04 18.77
C LEU A 181 34.71 25.06 18.71
N SER A 182 34.43 26.34 18.46
CA SER A 182 35.46 27.39 18.33
C SER A 182 35.74 28.20 19.62
N LEU A 183 35.05 27.93 20.74
CA LEU A 183 35.11 28.80 21.92
C LEU A 183 35.29 28.13 23.29
N PHE A 184 35.66 26.85 23.37
CA PHE A 184 35.87 26.19 24.68
C PHE A 184 37.13 25.31 24.71
N LEU A 185 38.29 25.97 24.52
CA LEU A 185 39.62 25.44 24.80
C LEU A 185 40.15 26.13 26.07
N ILE A 186 39.70 25.72 27.25
CA ILE A 186 40.40 25.88 28.55
C ILE A 186 39.93 24.75 29.49
N ALA A 187 40.84 23.81 29.74
CA ALA A 187 41.02 22.84 30.85
C ALA A 187 39.82 22.18 31.57
N PRO A 188 39.95 20.87 31.89
CA PRO A 188 39.84 20.48 33.30
C PRO A 188 40.86 19.43 33.77
N SER A 189 41.21 19.57 35.06
CA SER A 189 41.99 18.69 35.93
C SER A 189 41.37 17.30 36.18
N PRO A 190 42.15 16.29 36.62
CA PRO A 190 41.68 14.90 36.74
C PRO A 190 40.79 14.64 37.99
N PRO A 191 39.80 13.72 37.91
CA PRO A 191 38.94 13.36 39.04
C PRO A 191 39.54 12.26 39.96
N PRO A 192 39.16 12.23 41.26
CA PRO A 192 39.59 11.22 42.24
C PRO A 192 38.87 9.86 42.10
N PRO A 193 39.41 8.77 42.71
CA PRO A 193 39.01 7.39 42.43
C PRO A 193 37.67 6.98 43.05
N PHE A 194 36.91 6.17 42.30
CA PHE A 194 35.61 5.58 42.68
C PHE A 194 35.73 4.60 43.86
N PRO A 195 34.79 4.63 44.83
CA PRO A 195 34.61 3.55 45.79
C PRO A 195 33.95 2.32 45.14
N ARG A 196 34.49 1.14 45.44
CA ARG A 196 34.00 -0.18 45.02
C ARG A 196 32.61 -0.43 45.62
N ILE A 197 31.62 -0.66 44.78
CA ILE A 197 30.35 -1.28 45.19
C ILE A 197 30.56 -2.81 45.17
N PRO A 198 30.22 -3.52 46.26
CA PRO A 198 30.38 -4.97 46.35
C PRO A 198 29.40 -5.73 45.44
N SER A 199 29.85 -6.87 44.97
CA SER A 199 29.25 -7.79 43.99
C SER A 199 27.98 -8.52 44.42
N ASP A 200 27.23 -8.01 45.40
CA ASP A 200 26.10 -8.73 46.00
C ASP A 200 24.95 -7.78 46.30
N CYS A 201 24.12 -7.51 45.28
CA CYS A 201 22.74 -7.02 45.45
C CYS A 201 21.88 -7.48 44.28
N VAL A 202 21.69 -8.80 44.19
CA VAL A 202 20.48 -9.38 43.62
C VAL A 202 19.38 -9.12 44.64
N PHE A 203 18.51 -8.14 44.41
CA PHE A 203 17.30 -7.95 45.24
C PHE A 203 16.06 -8.29 44.42
N PHE A 204 15.61 -9.52 44.65
CA PHE A 204 14.37 -10.12 44.18
C PHE A 204 13.15 -9.45 44.86
N PRO A 205 11.94 -9.56 44.27
CA PRO A 205 10.75 -8.78 44.61
C PRO A 205 10.00 -9.36 45.81
N ARG A 206 9.28 -8.51 46.56
CA ARG A 206 8.42 -8.93 47.68
C ARG A 206 7.02 -8.30 47.62
N ILE A 207 6.09 -9.11 47.13
CA ILE A 207 4.78 -9.52 47.72
C ILE A 207 3.81 -8.44 48.24
N GLY A 208 2.63 -8.44 47.60
CA GLY A 208 1.30 -8.27 48.22
C GLY A 208 0.44 -7.22 47.50
N GLY A 209 -0.74 -7.47 46.92
CA GLY A 209 -1.60 -8.63 46.65
C GLY A 209 -2.56 -8.19 45.51
N SER A 210 -3.18 -9.03 44.68
CA SER A 210 -4.14 -10.06 45.05
C SER A 210 -4.33 -11.10 43.93
N SER A 211 -4.10 -12.37 44.30
CA SER A 211 -4.90 -13.56 43.97
C SER A 211 -5.56 -13.69 42.59
N LYS A 212 -4.99 -14.51 41.72
CA LYS A 212 -5.38 -15.93 41.55
C LYS A 212 -4.48 -16.60 40.50
N CYS A 213 -3.63 -17.48 40.99
CA CYS A 213 -2.84 -18.43 40.23
C CYS A 213 -3.71 -19.62 39.81
N PHE A 214 -3.42 -20.21 38.65
CA PHE A 214 -3.53 -21.65 38.49
C PHE A 214 -2.33 -22.15 37.69
N ASP A 215 -1.72 -23.17 38.29
CA ASP A 215 -0.36 -23.62 38.07
C ASP A 215 -0.17 -24.39 36.77
N PHE A 216 1.03 -24.26 36.23
CA PHE A 216 1.61 -25.24 35.34
C PHE A 216 2.99 -25.59 35.88
N SER A 217 3.14 -26.81 36.39
CA SER A 217 4.44 -27.40 36.61
C SER A 217 4.39 -28.86 36.19
N TYR A 218 5.25 -29.15 35.21
CA TYR A 218 6.13 -30.32 35.16
C TYR A 218 5.52 -31.67 35.56
N LEU A 219 5.49 -32.60 34.61
CA LEU A 219 6.32 -33.80 34.77
C LEU A 219 6.59 -34.46 33.41
N SER A 220 7.86 -34.78 33.20
CA SER A 220 8.29 -35.75 32.21
C SER A 220 7.86 -37.17 32.59
N PHE A 221 7.98 -38.07 31.61
CA PHE A 221 8.32 -39.50 31.73
C PHE A 221 7.19 -40.54 31.65
N ARG A 222 7.19 -41.18 30.46
CA ARG A 222 7.24 -42.62 30.17
C ARG A 222 5.95 -43.43 29.96
N SER A 223 6.08 -44.28 28.93
CA SER A 223 5.41 -45.55 28.58
C SER A 223 3.94 -45.51 28.18
#